data_AF-A0A0B1SCG3-F1
#
_entry.id   AF-A0A0B1SCG3-F1
#
_cell.length_a   1.000
_cell.length_b   1.000
_cell.length_c   1.000
_cell.angle_alpha   90.00
_cell.angle_beta   90.00
_cell.angle_gamma   90.00
#
_symmetry.space_group_name_H-M   'P 1'
#
loop_
_entity.id
_entity.type
_entity.pdbx_description
1 polymer ?
#
loop_
_entity_poly.entity_id
_entity_poly.type
_entity_poly.pdbx_seq_one_letter_code
_entity_poly.pdbx_strand_id
1 'polypeptide(L)'
;VVGWYHSHPGYGCWLSGIDVATQSLNQQFQEPWVAIVVDPLRTMSAGKVDIGAFRTYPQGYQPPVEEGPSEYQSIPLNKIEDFGVHCKQYYSLDVNFFKSELDSHILSALWSTYWLNTLSSSPLLTNAGYINNQIGDLSMKLRQDI
;
A
#
# COMPACT_ATOMS: atom_id res chain seq x y z
N VAL A 1 13.24 13.50 -11.55
CA VAL A 1 12.29 12.87 -10.62
C VAL A 1 11.33 12.04 -11.47
N VAL A 2 10.94 10.83 -11.05
CA VAL A 2 10.14 9.88 -11.87
C VAL A 2 8.79 9.51 -11.22
N GLY A 3 8.47 10.12 -10.08
CA GLY A 3 7.31 9.76 -9.28
C GLY A 3 7.37 10.35 -7.88
N TRP A 4 6.42 9.92 -7.06
CA TRP A 4 6.27 10.31 -5.66
C TRP A 4 5.80 9.11 -4.84
N TYR A 5 5.97 9.19 -3.52
CA TYR A 5 5.47 8.17 -2.61
C TYR A 5 4.82 8.80 -1.39
N HIS A 6 3.86 8.09 -0.82
CA HIS A 6 3.26 8.42 0.47
C HIS A 6 2.88 7.15 1.23
N SER A 7 2.40 7.32 2.47
CA SER A 7 2.07 6.20 3.34
C SER A 7 0.59 6.18 3.70
N HIS A 8 0.03 4.98 3.74
CA HIS A 8 -1.33 4.70 4.20
C HIS A 8 -1.28 3.80 5.43
N PRO A 9 -1.13 4.34 6.66
CA PRO A 9 -0.93 3.50 7.84
C PRO A 9 -2.21 2.75 8.24
N GLY A 10 -2.25 1.44 8.01
CA GLY A 10 -3.28 0.51 8.50
C GLY A 10 -4.48 0.30 7.58
N TYR A 11 -4.54 0.93 6.41
CA TYR A 11 -5.70 0.85 5.50
C TYR A 11 -5.36 0.40 4.07
N GLY A 12 -4.14 -0.10 3.85
CA GLY A 12 -3.74 -0.75 2.61
C GLY A 12 -3.23 0.22 1.54
N CYS A 13 -2.67 -0.35 0.48
CA CYS A 13 -2.06 0.38 -0.61
C CYS A 13 -3.07 0.57 -1.75
N TRP A 14 -3.58 1.79 -1.89
CA TRP A 14 -4.54 2.24 -2.91
C TRP A 14 -4.48 3.77 -3.02
N LEU A 15 -5.12 4.37 -4.04
CA LEU A 15 -5.16 5.83 -4.19
C LEU A 15 -6.53 6.39 -3.79
N SER A 16 -6.54 7.34 -2.85
CA SER A 16 -7.72 8.16 -2.51
C SER A 16 -8.08 9.14 -3.62
N GLY A 17 -9.25 9.79 -3.53
CA GLY A 17 -9.61 10.84 -4.50
C GLY A 17 -8.58 11.98 -4.57
N ILE A 18 -7.95 12.33 -3.44
CA ILE A 18 -6.87 13.34 -3.40
C ILE A 18 -5.63 12.81 -4.13
N ASP A 19 -5.24 11.56 -3.85
CA ASP A 19 -4.06 10.95 -4.47
C ASP A 19 -4.24 10.81 -5.98
N VAL A 20 -5.43 10.43 -6.45
CA VAL A 20 -5.77 10.35 -7.87
C VAL A 20 -5.66 11.72 -8.54
N ALA A 21 -6.17 12.78 -7.91
CA ALA A 21 -6.06 14.14 -8.44
C ALA A 21 -4.60 14.60 -8.52
N THR A 22 -3.81 14.36 -7.47
CA THR A 22 -2.37 14.66 -7.44
C THR A 22 -1.60 13.87 -8.50
N GLN A 23 -1.85 12.57 -8.61
CA GLN A 23 -1.19 11.71 -9.59
C GLN A 23 -1.54 12.11 -11.02
N SER A 24 -2.81 12.41 -11.30
CA SER A 24 -3.26 12.83 -12.64
C SER A 24 -2.64 14.16 -13.06
N LEU A 25 -2.55 15.13 -12.13
CA LEU A 25 -1.89 16.40 -12.37
C LEU A 25 -0.40 16.19 -12.71
N ASN A 26 0.30 15.38 -11.92
CA ASN A 26 1.72 15.14 -12.14
C ASN A 26 1.99 14.35 -13.42
N GLN A 27 1.18 13.33 -13.75
CA GLN A 27 1.27 12.61 -15.04
C GLN A 27 1.03 13.55 -16.24
N GLN A 28 0.17 14.58 -16.09
CA GLN A 28 -0.08 15.52 -17.18
C GLN A 28 1.13 16.41 -17.51
N PHE A 29 1.94 16.78 -16.52
CA PHE A 29 3.01 17.77 -16.68
C PHE A 29 4.44 17.21 -16.55
N GLN A 30 4.62 16.04 -15.96
CA GLN A 30 5.93 15.47 -15.59
C GLN A 30 6.10 14.01 -16.03
N GLU A 31 5.44 13.61 -17.11
CA GLU A 31 5.55 12.24 -17.63
C GLU A 31 7.02 11.85 -17.96
N PRO A 32 7.52 10.66 -17.57
CA PRO A 32 6.85 9.58 -16.84
C PRO A 32 6.73 9.81 -15.33
N TRP A 33 5.55 9.53 -14.76
CA TRP A 33 5.28 9.68 -13.32
C TRP A 33 4.57 8.45 -12.69
N VAL A 34 5.00 8.03 -11.50
CA VAL A 34 4.39 6.92 -10.74
C VAL A 34 4.05 7.34 -9.30
N ALA A 35 2.95 6.83 -8.74
CA ALA A 35 2.61 6.95 -7.33
C ALA A 35 2.94 5.63 -6.61
N ILE A 36 3.68 5.71 -5.51
CA ILE A 36 3.96 4.55 -4.65
C ILE A 36 3.25 4.75 -3.31
N VAL A 37 2.51 3.74 -2.87
CA VAL A 37 1.85 3.72 -1.56
C VAL A 37 2.49 2.62 -0.71
N VAL A 38 2.82 2.94 0.54
CA VAL A 38 3.37 1.97 1.50
C VAL A 38 2.50 1.95 2.77
N ASP A 39 2.10 0.78 3.23
CA ASP A 39 1.44 0.61 4.53
C ASP A 39 2.44 0.06 5.57
N PRO A 40 3.03 0.92 6.42
CA PRO A 40 4.02 0.48 7.40
C PRO A 40 3.41 -0.39 8.51
N LEU A 41 2.15 -0.17 8.88
CA LEU A 41 1.50 -0.93 9.95
C LEU A 41 1.17 -2.35 9.48
N ARG A 42 0.66 -2.49 8.24
CA ARG A 42 0.47 -3.80 7.63
C ARG A 42 1.78 -4.52 7.43
N THR A 43 2.81 -3.82 6.95
CA THR A 43 4.14 -4.39 6.78
C THR A 43 4.66 -5.03 8.08
N MET A 44 4.56 -4.30 9.19
CA MET A 44 4.98 -4.81 10.49
C MET A 44 4.10 -5.94 11.01
N SER A 45 2.79 -5.90 10.74
CA SER A 45 1.86 -6.94 11.21
C SER A 45 1.94 -8.24 10.41
N ALA A 46 2.17 -8.17 9.11
CA ALA A 46 2.24 -9.31 8.19
C ALA A 46 3.65 -9.87 8.03
N GLY A 47 4.69 -9.11 8.41
CA GLY A 47 6.09 -9.50 8.19
C GLY A 47 6.54 -9.48 6.72
N LYS A 48 5.73 -8.87 5.84
CA LYS A 48 5.98 -8.70 4.41
C LYS A 48 5.74 -7.25 4.05
N VAL A 49 6.62 -6.66 3.23
CA VAL A 49 6.45 -5.28 2.75
C VAL A 49 5.13 -5.14 2.01
N ASP A 50 4.25 -4.30 2.54
CA ASP A 50 2.99 -3.90 1.92
C ASP A 50 3.23 -2.62 1.13
N ILE A 51 3.33 -2.76 -0.19
CA ILE A 51 3.68 -1.72 -1.13
C ILE A 51 2.85 -1.90 -2.41
N GLY A 52 2.30 -0.80 -2.92
CA GLY A 52 1.64 -0.74 -4.22
C GLY A 52 2.24 0.38 -5.07
N ALA A 53 2.29 0.15 -6.37
CA ALA A 53 2.66 1.17 -7.36
C ALA A 53 1.49 1.38 -8.32
N PHE A 54 1.14 2.64 -8.58
CA PHE A 54 -0.09 2.99 -9.28
C PHE A 54 0.13 4.09 -10.31
N ARG A 55 -0.70 4.05 -11.35
CA ARG A 55 -0.84 5.12 -12.34
C ARG A 55 -2.31 5.36 -12.63
N THR A 56 -2.68 6.61 -12.88
CA THR A 56 -4.05 6.99 -13.21
C THR A 56 -4.31 6.86 -14.70
N TYR A 57 -5.54 6.50 -15.05
CA TYR A 57 -5.99 6.50 -16.44
C TYR A 57 -6.13 7.95 -16.96
N PRO A 58 -5.84 8.21 -18.25
CA PRO A 58 -6.07 9.51 -18.85
C PRO A 58 -7.55 9.93 -18.80
N GLN A 59 -7.80 11.25 -18.77
CA GLN A 59 -9.16 11.76 -18.76
C GLN A 59 -9.94 11.31 -20.01
N GLY A 60 -11.11 10.70 -19.80
CA GLY A 60 -11.96 10.19 -20.88
C GLY A 60 -11.66 8.75 -21.31
N TYR A 61 -10.61 8.12 -20.78
CA TYR A 61 -10.38 6.70 -20.95
C TYR A 61 -11.29 5.90 -20.01
N GLN A 62 -12.00 4.90 -20.56
CA GLN A 62 -12.77 3.94 -19.77
C GLN A 62 -12.04 2.61 -19.79
N PRO A 63 -11.60 2.08 -18.63
CA PRO A 63 -10.97 0.77 -18.58
C PRO A 63 -11.96 -0.33 -18.99
N PRO A 64 -11.48 -1.45 -19.56
CA PRO A 64 -12.31 -2.62 -19.81
C PRO A 64 -13.01 -3.07 -18.52
N VAL A 65 -14.28 -3.47 -18.62
CA VAL A 65 -15.17 -3.78 -17.48
C VAL A 65 -14.62 -4.89 -16.56
N GLU A 66 -13.68 -5.70 -17.04
CA GLU A 66 -13.08 -6.83 -16.32
C GLU A 66 -11.86 -6.46 -15.45
N GLU A 67 -11.31 -5.24 -15.56
CA GLU A 67 -10.27 -4.74 -14.65
C GLU A 67 -10.92 -4.28 -13.32
N GLY A 68 -11.51 -5.23 -12.60
CA GLY A 68 -11.86 -5.06 -11.19
C GLY A 68 -10.58 -4.85 -10.34
N PRO A 69 -10.71 -4.40 -9.07
CA PRO A 69 -9.55 -4.19 -8.22
C PRO A 69 -8.68 -5.45 -8.18
N SER A 70 -7.44 -5.32 -8.66
CA SER A 70 -6.49 -6.41 -8.91
C SER A 70 -6.17 -7.25 -7.66
N GLU A 71 -6.41 -6.73 -6.45
CA GLU A 71 -6.29 -7.46 -5.19
C GLU A 71 -7.35 -6.98 -4.20
N TYR A 72 -8.07 -7.92 -3.58
CA TYR A 72 -8.96 -7.61 -2.46
C TYR A 72 -8.12 -7.28 -1.22
N GLN A 73 -8.11 -6.02 -0.81
CA GLN A 73 -7.51 -5.60 0.46
C GLN A 73 -8.62 -5.31 1.48
N SER A 74 -8.40 -5.72 2.74
CA SER A 74 -9.31 -5.33 3.83
C SER A 74 -9.22 -3.83 4.05
N ILE A 75 -10.20 -3.04 3.61
CA ILE A 75 -10.21 -1.57 3.80
C ILE A 75 -11.12 -1.24 5.00
N PRO A 76 -10.69 -0.38 5.94
CA PRO A 76 -11.54 0.07 7.04
C PRO A 76 -12.82 0.77 6.56
N LEU A 77 -13.90 0.65 7.34
CA LEU A 77 -15.22 1.17 6.97
C LEU A 77 -15.21 2.67 6.64
N ASN A 78 -14.46 3.45 7.39
CA ASN A 78 -14.38 4.91 7.19
C ASN A 78 -13.66 5.33 5.89
N LYS A 79 -13.08 4.38 5.16
CA LYS A 79 -12.34 4.61 3.90
C LYS A 79 -12.92 3.86 2.71
N ILE A 80 -13.89 2.97 2.94
CA ILE A 80 -14.42 2.09 1.89
C ILE A 80 -15.19 2.85 0.81
N GLU A 81 -15.88 3.94 1.17
CA GLU A 81 -16.62 4.77 0.21
C GLU A 81 -15.68 5.46 -0.78
N ASP A 82 -14.65 6.14 -0.25
CA ASP A 82 -13.63 6.82 -1.05
C ASP A 82 -12.90 5.85 -1.99
N PHE A 83 -12.52 4.68 -1.46
CA PHE A 83 -11.97 3.62 -2.28
C PHE A 83 -12.94 3.18 -3.40
N GLY A 84 -14.21 2.91 -3.07
CA GLY A 84 -15.20 2.42 -4.02
C GLY A 84 -15.50 3.39 -5.16
N VAL A 85 -15.37 4.70 -4.93
CA VAL A 85 -15.56 5.74 -5.95
C VAL A 85 -14.36 5.85 -6.90
N HIS A 86 -13.14 5.74 -6.36
CA HIS A 86 -11.93 6.07 -7.10
C HIS A 86 -11.13 4.87 -7.61
N CYS A 87 -11.43 3.64 -7.16
CA CYS A 87 -10.67 2.44 -7.51
C CYS A 87 -10.60 2.12 -9.02
N LYS A 88 -11.55 2.64 -9.82
CA LYS A 88 -11.59 2.47 -11.28
C LYS A 88 -10.80 3.54 -12.06
N GLN A 89 -10.20 4.52 -11.36
CA GLN A 89 -9.51 5.66 -11.98
C GLN A 89 -8.00 5.42 -12.11
N TYR A 90 -7.49 4.31 -11.59
CA TYR A 90 -6.08 3.94 -11.63
C TYR A 90 -5.93 2.43 -11.77
N TYR A 91 -4.72 2.00 -12.13
CA TYR A 91 -4.33 0.60 -12.18
C TYR A 91 -3.06 0.36 -11.37
N SER A 92 -2.92 -0.87 -10.89
CA SER A 92 -1.71 -1.34 -10.20
C SER A 92 -0.64 -1.74 -11.20
N LEU A 93 0.62 -1.50 -10.83
CA LEU A 93 1.80 -1.97 -11.53
C LEU A 93 2.43 -3.11 -10.73
N ASP A 94 3.01 -4.09 -11.43
CA ASP A 94 3.80 -5.13 -10.80
C ASP A 94 5.08 -4.55 -10.18
N VAL A 95 5.27 -4.81 -8.88
CA VAL A 95 6.43 -4.32 -8.13
C VAL A 95 7.46 -5.44 -7.98
N ASN A 96 8.63 -5.23 -8.57
CA ASN A 96 9.78 -6.13 -8.43
C ASN A 96 10.90 -5.43 -7.66
N PHE A 97 11.55 -6.20 -6.78
CA PHE A 97 12.74 -5.74 -6.08
C PHE A 97 13.99 -6.25 -6.79
N PHE A 98 15.02 -5.41 -6.83
CA PHE A 98 16.35 -5.80 -7.26
C PHE A 98 17.37 -5.35 -6.23
N LYS A 99 18.52 -6.01 -6.24
CA LYS A 99 19.69 -5.64 -5.45
C LYS A 99 20.94 -5.89 -6.28
N SER A 100 21.97 -5.06 -6.10
CA SER A 100 23.24 -5.32 -6.76
C SER A 100 24.02 -6.44 -6.03
N GLU A 101 25.10 -6.91 -6.67
CA GLU A 101 26.06 -7.82 -6.03
C GLU A 101 26.69 -7.17 -4.79
N LEU A 102 27.05 -5.89 -4.89
CA LEU A 102 27.62 -5.13 -3.77
C LEU A 102 26.62 -5.01 -2.61
N ASP A 103 25.35 -4.68 -2.90
CA ASP A 103 24.30 -4.63 -1.87
C ASP A 103 24.13 -5.98 -1.18
N SER A 104 24.24 -7.07 -1.93
CA SER A 104 24.15 -8.42 -1.38
C SER A 104 25.27 -8.71 -0.38
N HIS A 105 26.51 -8.31 -0.68
CA HIS A 105 27.63 -8.43 0.25
C HIS A 105 27.43 -7.58 1.50
N ILE A 106 26.98 -6.33 1.35
CA ILE A 106 26.73 -5.42 2.47
C ILE A 106 25.61 -5.97 3.36
N LEU A 107 24.48 -6.39 2.79
CA LEU A 107 23.36 -6.96 3.52
C LEU A 107 23.74 -8.25 4.25
N SER A 108 24.58 -9.10 3.64
CA SER A 108 25.10 -10.31 4.29
C SER A 108 26.01 -9.99 5.48
N ALA A 109 26.89 -8.99 5.34
CA ALA A 109 27.72 -8.52 6.45
C ALA A 109 26.87 -7.92 7.58
N LEU A 110 25.84 -7.13 7.26
CA LEU A 110 24.89 -6.59 8.25
C LEU A 110 24.14 -7.72 8.97
N TRP A 111 23.74 -8.77 8.26
CA TRP A 111 23.03 -9.89 8.89
C TRP A 111 23.85 -10.57 10.00
N SER A 112 25.17 -10.66 9.83
CA SER A 112 26.07 -11.24 10.85
C SER A 112 26.05 -10.49 12.19
N THR A 113 25.62 -9.22 12.19
CA THR A 113 25.53 -8.38 13.40
C THR A 113 24.10 -8.12 13.85
N TYR A 114 23.13 -8.10 12.93
CA TYR A 114 21.74 -7.71 13.21
C TYR A 114 20.76 -8.87 13.45
N TRP A 115 21.18 -10.13 13.28
CA TRP A 115 20.30 -11.30 13.45
C TRP A 115 19.59 -11.35 14.81
N LEU A 116 20.25 -10.88 15.88
CA LEU A 116 19.67 -10.81 17.23
C LEU A 116 18.39 -9.96 17.27
N ASN A 117 18.33 -8.86 16.50
CA ASN A 117 17.16 -7.98 16.47
C ASN A 117 15.94 -8.67 15.85
N THR A 118 16.15 -9.59 14.90
CA THR A 118 15.07 -10.37 14.32
C THR A 118 14.44 -11.29 15.36
N LEU A 119 15.26 -11.94 16.21
CA LEU A 119 14.78 -12.85 17.25
C LEU A 119 14.24 -12.14 18.49
N SER A 120 14.75 -10.94 18.81
CA SER A 120 14.32 -10.17 19.98
C SER A 120 13.08 -9.31 19.71
N SER A 121 12.64 -9.22 18.45
CA SER A 121 11.42 -8.49 18.10
C SER A 121 10.19 -9.12 18.74
N SER A 122 9.27 -8.29 19.25
CA SER A 122 7.97 -8.73 19.76
C SER A 122 6.84 -8.08 18.96
N PRO A 123 6.51 -8.63 17.77
CA PRO A 123 5.54 -8.03 16.86
C PRO A 123 4.15 -7.85 17.48
N LEU A 124 3.75 -8.72 18.41
CA LEU A 124 2.44 -8.66 19.08
C LEU A 124 2.30 -7.41 19.95
N LEU A 125 3.36 -7.03 20.67
CA LEU A 125 3.34 -5.85 21.53
C LEU A 125 3.43 -4.58 20.67
N THR A 126 4.30 -4.57 19.66
CA THR A 126 4.48 -3.40 18.79
C THR A 126 3.23 -3.10 17.96
N ASN A 127 2.50 -4.14 17.52
CA ASN A 127 1.31 -3.99 16.68
C ASN A 127 -0.02 -4.03 17.46
N ALA A 128 0.01 -4.06 18.79
CA ALA A 128 -1.19 -4.22 19.63
C ALA A 128 -2.29 -3.18 19.31
N GLY A 129 -1.91 -1.92 19.11
CA GLY A 129 -2.86 -0.85 18.76
C GLY A 129 -3.53 -1.08 17.39
N TYR A 130 -2.76 -1.51 16.39
CA TYR A 130 -3.30 -1.84 15.07
C TYR A 130 -4.28 -3.01 15.13
N ILE A 131 -3.92 -4.08 15.85
CA ILE A 131 -4.78 -5.27 16.02
C ILE A 131 -6.09 -4.89 16.71
N ASN A 132 -6.04 -4.10 17.80
CA ASN A 132 -7.24 -3.63 18.49
C ASN A 132 -8.17 -2.83 17.56
N ASN A 133 -7.59 -1.95 16.74
CA ASN A 133 -8.36 -1.15 15.78
C ASN A 133 -9.01 -2.03 14.69
N GLN A 134 -8.31 -3.06 14.19
CA GLN A 134 -8.86 -4.00 13.21
C GLN A 134 -10.02 -4.82 13.80
N ILE A 135 -9.91 -5.27 15.05
CA ILE A 135 -11.01 -5.96 15.75
C ILE A 135 -12.21 -5.02 15.93
N GLY A 136 -11.96 -3.75 16.26
CA GLY A 136 -12.99 -2.72 16.35
C GLY A 136 -13.72 -2.49 15.02
N ASP A 137 -12.97 -2.34 13.92
CA ASP A 137 -13.52 -2.17 12.57
C ASP A 137 -14.34 -3.41 12.13
N LEU A 138 -13.83 -4.62 12.39
CA LEU A 138 -14.56 -5.86 12.12
C LEU A 138 -15.87 -5.96 12.90
N SER A 139 -15.86 -5.58 14.17
CA SER A 139 -17.07 -5.53 15.01
C SER A 139 -18.11 -4.57 14.46
N MET A 140 -17.68 -3.41 13.92
CA MET A 140 -18.58 -2.46 13.27
C MET A 140 -19.15 -3.02 11.96
N LYS A 141 -18.32 -3.68 11.12
CA LYS A 141 -18.76 -4.33 9.87
C LYS A 141 -19.85 -5.36 10.13
N LEU A 142 -19.61 -6.26 11.09
CA LEU A 142 -20.57 -7.30 11.47
C LEU A 142 -21.91 -6.73 11.97
N ARG A 143 -21.92 -5.52 12.55
CA ARG A 143 -23.16 -4.87 12.99
C ARG A 143 -23.93 -4.18 11.85
N GLN A 144 -23.29 -3.84 10.74
CA GLN A 144 -23.96 -3.30 9.56
C GLN A 144 -24.61 -4.39 8.71
N ASP A 145 -24.09 -5.61 8.77
CA ASP A 145 -24.57 -6.77 8.00
C ASP A 145 -25.75 -7.52 8.69
N ILE A 146 -26.15 -7.09 9.90
CA ILE A 146 -27.31 -7.59 10.66
C ILE A 146 -28.43 -6.55 10.61
#